data_AF-I0TD20-F1
#
_entry.id   AF-I0TD20-F1
#
_cell.length_a   1.000
_cell.length_b   1.000
_cell.length_c   1.000
_cell.angle_alpha   90.00
_cell.angle_beta   90.00
_cell.angle_gamma   90.00
#
_symmetry.space_group_name_H-M   'P 1'
#
loop_
_entity.id
_entity.type
_entity.pdbx_description
1 polymer ?
#
loop_
_entity_poly.entity_id
_entity_poly.type
_entity_poly.pdbx_seq_one_letter_code
_entity_poly.pdbx_strand_id
1 'polypeptide(L)'
;MSSIKVIDSIRISPKGVLVKDANGKYVILHRRQGHMDGACAVYSLSMALLCIGAVTEEDLEIFNKPDRRTPKGKFLSHFLDEQGMVRSGYSYSTLRKEINEQSFGIRVRRRNPRDKEKLIGLIADTLDEDKPVIISTVFTDGAHAMLAVGYEFCDKNGAIMKILCLDPSEEAPTFSSWNCIIDVSHIHSKSEFPFDNITKSQSYKVALRDILIIENKK
;
A
#
# COMPACT_ATOMS: atom_id res chain seq x y z
N MET A 1 -5.35 1.88 -27.40
CA MET A 1 -4.56 0.87 -26.71
C MET A 1 -4.32 1.40 -25.30
N SER A 2 -4.18 0.52 -24.34
CA SER A 2 -3.84 0.87 -22.97
C SER A 2 -2.53 0.20 -22.61
N SER A 3 -1.77 0.87 -21.75
CA SER A 3 -0.49 0.38 -21.25
C SER A 3 -0.55 0.30 -19.73
N ILE A 4 0.25 -0.61 -19.18
CA ILE A 4 0.39 -0.80 -17.74
C ILE A 4 1.79 -0.36 -17.33
N LYS A 5 1.87 0.39 -16.24
CA LYS A 5 3.11 0.69 -15.53
C LYS A 5 3.05 0.07 -14.13
N VAL A 6 4.13 -0.55 -13.71
CA VAL A 6 4.35 -1.08 -12.37
C VAL A 6 5.69 -0.54 -11.89
N ILE A 7 5.84 -0.32 -10.59
CA ILE A 7 7.12 0.10 -9.99
C ILE A 7 8.22 -0.93 -10.31
N ASP A 8 9.40 -0.44 -10.66
CA ASP A 8 10.54 -1.26 -11.12
C ASP A 8 11.16 -2.10 -9.99
N SER A 9 10.95 -1.68 -8.74
CA SER A 9 11.36 -2.40 -7.54
C SER A 9 10.71 -3.79 -7.38
N ILE A 10 9.60 -4.06 -8.09
CA ILE A 10 8.87 -5.32 -8.02
C ILE A 10 9.27 -6.29 -9.14
N ARG A 11 9.40 -7.57 -8.78
CA ARG A 11 9.64 -8.67 -9.72
C ARG A 11 8.63 -9.81 -9.54
N ILE A 12 8.06 -10.30 -10.64
CA ILE A 12 7.27 -11.53 -10.64
C ILE A 12 8.20 -12.74 -10.75
N SER A 13 7.93 -13.77 -9.96
CA SER A 13 8.58 -15.08 -10.02
C SER A 13 7.56 -16.20 -9.80
N PRO A 14 7.91 -17.47 -10.04
CA PRO A 14 7.06 -18.60 -9.66
C PRO A 14 6.70 -18.66 -8.16
N LYS A 15 7.46 -17.94 -7.31
CA LYS A 15 7.19 -17.83 -5.85
C LYS A 15 6.23 -16.69 -5.50
N GLY A 16 5.78 -15.91 -6.49
CA GLY A 16 4.94 -14.73 -6.32
C GLY A 16 5.69 -13.42 -6.61
N VAL A 17 5.15 -12.33 -6.07
CA VAL A 17 5.63 -10.96 -6.22
C VAL A 17 6.75 -10.69 -5.21
N LEU A 18 7.93 -10.34 -5.72
CA LEU A 18 9.16 -10.19 -4.94
C LEU A 18 9.66 -8.74 -4.96
N VAL A 19 10.36 -8.35 -3.89
CA VAL A 19 11.13 -7.10 -3.78
C VAL A 19 12.49 -7.38 -3.15
N LYS A 20 13.44 -6.45 -3.28
CA LYS A 20 14.67 -6.46 -2.50
C LYS A 20 14.42 -5.84 -1.12
N ASP A 21 14.72 -6.59 -0.08
CA ASP A 21 14.65 -6.09 1.29
C ASP A 21 15.87 -5.21 1.63
N ALA A 22 15.98 -4.74 2.89
CA ALA A 22 17.10 -3.89 3.33
C ALA A 22 18.50 -4.53 3.18
N ASN A 23 18.59 -5.86 3.08
CA ASN A 23 19.84 -6.60 2.83
C ASN A 23 20.07 -6.88 1.33
N GLY A 24 19.18 -6.42 0.45
CA GLY A 24 19.23 -6.66 -0.99
C GLY A 24 18.77 -8.06 -1.40
N LYS A 25 18.21 -8.86 -0.48
CA LYS A 25 17.69 -10.20 -0.75
C LYS A 25 16.31 -10.09 -1.39
N TYR A 26 16.03 -10.90 -2.41
CA TYR A 26 14.68 -11.02 -2.95
C TYR A 26 13.77 -11.80 -1.99
N VAL A 27 12.70 -11.16 -1.53
CA VAL A 27 11.73 -11.70 -0.57
C VAL A 27 10.32 -11.49 -1.08
N ILE A 28 9.35 -12.27 -0.59
CA ILE A 28 7.94 -12.08 -0.96
C ILE A 28 7.49 -10.71 -0.45
N LEU A 29 6.84 -9.92 -1.31
CA LEU A 29 6.33 -8.60 -0.95
C LEU A 29 5.01 -8.68 -0.19
N HIS A 30 4.03 -9.43 -0.72
CA HIS A 30 2.67 -9.44 -0.18
C HIS A 30 2.65 -9.92 1.28
N ARG A 31 1.87 -9.22 2.12
CA ARG A 31 1.60 -9.59 3.51
C ARG A 31 0.09 -9.69 3.69
N ARG A 32 -0.41 -10.92 3.80
CA ARG A 32 -1.83 -11.20 4.00
C ARG A 32 -2.22 -10.97 5.45
N GLN A 33 -3.27 -10.19 5.68
CA GLN A 33 -3.82 -9.95 7.01
C GLN A 33 -4.64 -11.13 7.54
N GLY A 34 -4.73 -11.24 8.86
CA GLY A 34 -5.59 -12.23 9.51
C GLY A 34 -7.06 -11.82 9.45
N HIS A 35 -7.98 -12.79 9.51
CA HIS A 35 -9.42 -12.51 9.44
C HIS A 35 -9.98 -11.76 10.66
N MET A 36 -9.25 -11.76 11.78
CA MET A 36 -9.71 -11.21 13.06
C MET A 36 -9.24 -9.77 13.33
N ASP A 37 -8.33 -9.24 12.52
CA ASP A 37 -7.79 -7.88 12.68
C ASP A 37 -8.25 -6.95 11.55
N GLY A 38 -8.38 -5.66 11.87
CA GLY A 38 -8.61 -4.58 10.90
C GLY A 38 -7.29 -3.90 10.53
N ALA A 39 -6.15 -4.60 10.64
CA ALA A 39 -4.82 -4.01 10.58
C ALA A 39 -4.31 -3.78 9.13
N CYS A 40 -5.20 -3.73 8.14
CA CYS A 40 -4.91 -3.50 6.71
C CYS A 40 -3.86 -2.41 6.47
N ALA A 41 -3.91 -1.32 7.23
CA ALA A 41 -2.95 -0.22 7.14
C ALA A 41 -1.54 -0.61 7.62
N VAL A 42 -1.43 -1.43 8.68
CA VAL A 42 -0.15 -1.95 9.19
C VAL A 42 0.44 -2.96 8.21
N TYR A 43 -0.38 -3.87 7.65
CA TYR A 43 0.08 -4.79 6.61
C TYR A 43 0.55 -4.04 5.35
N SER A 44 -0.18 -3.02 4.92
CA SER A 44 0.22 -2.16 3.79
C SER A 44 1.48 -1.34 4.09
N LEU A 45 1.65 -0.88 5.33
CA LEU A 45 2.89 -0.25 5.80
C LEU A 45 4.07 -1.23 5.72
N SER A 46 3.92 -2.45 6.21
CA SER A 46 4.97 -3.48 6.14
C SER A 46 5.39 -3.76 4.69
N MET A 47 4.42 -3.88 3.77
CA MET A 47 4.73 -4.04 2.34
C MET A 47 5.46 -2.82 1.78
N ALA A 48 5.02 -1.60 2.10
CA ALA A 48 5.69 -0.38 1.66
C ALA A 48 7.14 -0.27 2.18
N LEU A 49 7.38 -0.64 3.44
CA LEU A 49 8.71 -0.63 4.06
C LEU A 49 9.66 -1.63 3.40
N LEU A 50 9.17 -2.81 3.01
CA LEU A 50 9.93 -3.78 2.22
C LEU A 50 10.27 -3.21 0.83
N CYS A 51 9.29 -2.64 0.13
CA CYS A 51 9.51 -2.05 -1.19
C CYS A 51 10.60 -0.98 -1.19
N ILE A 52 10.64 -0.11 -0.17
CA ILE A 52 11.66 0.95 -0.08
C ILE A 52 12.97 0.48 0.57
N GLY A 53 13.10 -0.81 0.89
CA GLY A 53 14.29 -1.39 1.52
C GLY A 53 14.57 -0.86 2.94
N ALA A 54 13.55 -0.42 3.68
CA ALA A 54 13.72 0.08 5.05
C ALA A 54 13.81 -1.05 6.09
N VAL A 55 13.23 -2.21 5.78
CA VAL A 55 13.18 -3.38 6.68
C VAL A 55 13.58 -4.65 5.91
N THR A 56 13.99 -5.69 6.64
CA THR A 56 14.24 -7.02 6.10
C THR A 56 12.97 -7.90 6.17
N GLU A 57 12.97 -9.04 5.50
CA GLU A 57 11.93 -10.06 5.73
C GLU A 57 11.94 -10.56 7.18
N GLU A 58 13.13 -10.80 7.73
CA GLU A 58 13.34 -11.24 9.11
C GLU A 58 12.76 -10.25 10.12
N ASP A 59 12.89 -8.93 9.89
CA ASP A 59 12.32 -7.89 10.75
C ASP A 59 10.79 -8.03 10.96
N LEU A 60 10.10 -8.72 10.05
CA LEU A 60 8.64 -8.88 10.04
C LEU A 60 8.19 -10.31 10.42
N GLU A 61 9.12 -11.21 10.75
CA GLU A 61 8.78 -12.57 11.17
C GLU A 61 8.20 -12.60 12.60
N ILE A 62 7.15 -13.40 12.80
CA ILE A 62 6.38 -13.50 14.06
C ILE A 62 7.27 -13.79 15.28
N PHE A 63 8.32 -14.58 15.10
CA PHE A 63 9.21 -14.99 16.21
C PHE A 63 10.45 -14.11 16.37
N ASN A 64 10.66 -13.16 15.45
CA ASN A 64 11.79 -12.24 15.54
C ASN A 64 11.40 -11.01 16.37
N LYS A 65 11.86 -10.97 17.63
CA LYS A 65 11.54 -9.86 18.53
C LYS A 65 12.39 -8.63 18.19
N PRO A 66 11.78 -7.47 17.91
CA PRO A 66 12.54 -6.26 17.61
C PRO A 66 13.44 -5.81 18.78
N ASP A 67 14.70 -5.46 18.51
CA ASP A 67 15.59 -4.89 19.54
C ASP A 67 15.17 -3.44 19.88
N ARG A 68 14.33 -3.29 20.92
CA ARG A 68 13.79 -2.03 21.43
C ARG A 68 14.84 -1.02 21.91
N ARG A 69 16.13 -1.36 21.92
CA ARG A 69 17.22 -0.39 22.18
C ARG A 69 17.56 0.43 20.94
N THR A 70 17.27 -0.08 19.74
CA THR A 70 17.56 0.57 18.47
C THR A 70 16.35 1.39 17.97
N PRO A 71 16.55 2.45 17.17
CA PRO A 71 15.44 3.17 16.53
C PRO A 71 14.52 2.26 15.70
N LYS A 72 15.10 1.35 14.89
CA LYS A 72 14.34 0.37 14.10
C LYS A 72 13.51 -0.56 14.97
N GLY A 73 14.10 -1.12 16.03
CA GLY A 73 13.38 -2.06 16.88
C GLY A 73 12.30 -1.38 17.72
N LYS A 74 12.47 -0.12 18.15
CA LYS A 74 11.38 0.66 18.78
C LYS A 74 10.21 0.85 17.82
N PHE A 75 10.51 1.17 16.56
CA PHE A 75 9.51 1.32 15.51
C PHE A 75 8.75 0.03 15.24
N LEU A 76 9.46 -1.05 14.99
CA LEU A 76 8.85 -2.34 14.72
C LEU A 76 8.04 -2.83 15.92
N SER A 77 8.56 -2.70 17.15
CA SER A 77 7.82 -3.13 18.35
C SER A 77 6.52 -2.36 18.52
N HIS A 78 6.53 -1.05 18.25
CA HIS A 78 5.32 -0.26 18.29
C HIS A 78 4.27 -0.74 17.26
N PHE A 79 4.64 -0.95 15.99
CA PHE A 79 3.67 -1.32 14.96
C PHE A 79 3.28 -2.80 14.93
N LEU A 80 4.19 -3.71 15.31
CA LEU A 80 3.96 -5.16 15.25
C LEU A 80 3.46 -5.72 16.59
N ASP A 81 3.98 -5.24 17.73
CA ASP A 81 3.61 -5.78 19.03
C ASP A 81 2.47 -4.97 19.68
N GLU A 82 2.61 -3.64 19.73
CA GLU A 82 1.66 -2.76 20.42
C GLU A 82 0.42 -2.47 19.56
N GLN A 83 0.59 -2.51 18.23
CA GLN A 83 -0.46 -2.28 17.23
C GLN A 83 -0.68 -3.50 16.32
N GLY A 84 -0.25 -4.70 16.73
CA GLY A 84 -0.39 -5.92 15.92
C GLY A 84 -1.85 -6.38 15.74
N MET A 85 -2.72 -6.10 16.71
CA MET A 85 -4.17 -6.38 16.62
C MET A 85 -4.97 -5.08 16.66
N VAL A 86 -5.30 -4.53 15.50
CA VAL A 86 -6.10 -3.30 15.38
C VAL A 86 -7.50 -3.61 14.90
N ARG A 87 -8.42 -3.91 15.82
CA ARG A 87 -9.81 -4.26 15.46
C ARG A 87 -10.59 -3.14 14.78
N SER A 88 -10.24 -1.87 15.05
CA SER A 88 -10.97 -0.69 14.55
C SER A 88 -10.29 0.00 13.36
N GLY A 89 -9.26 -0.63 12.78
CA GLY A 89 -8.44 0.01 11.75
C GLY A 89 -7.53 1.12 12.30
N TYR A 90 -6.65 1.62 11.42
CA TYR A 90 -5.63 2.60 11.80
C TYR A 90 -5.74 3.85 10.92
N SER A 91 -6.07 5.00 11.54
CA SER A 91 -6.18 6.27 10.82
C SER A 91 -4.84 6.74 10.25
N TYR A 92 -4.81 7.18 8.99
CA TYR A 92 -3.62 7.72 8.33
C TYR A 92 -3.10 9.02 8.96
N SER A 93 -3.95 9.79 9.67
CA SER A 93 -3.47 10.96 10.42
C SER A 93 -2.61 10.54 11.61
N THR A 94 -3.05 9.52 12.33
CA THR A 94 -2.37 8.93 13.49
C THR A 94 -1.12 8.22 13.02
N LEU A 95 -1.22 7.37 12.01
CA LEU A 95 -0.10 6.60 11.47
C LEU A 95 1.03 7.53 11.00
N ARG A 96 0.69 8.59 10.26
CA ARG A 96 1.65 9.62 9.84
C ARG A 96 2.32 10.30 11.04
N LYS A 97 1.56 10.63 12.09
CA LYS A 97 2.10 11.29 13.29
C LYS A 97 3.09 10.37 14.00
N GLU A 98 2.64 9.17 14.34
CA GLU A 98 3.41 8.20 15.12
C GLU A 98 4.68 7.74 14.38
N ILE A 99 4.62 7.55 13.06
CA ILE A 99 5.84 7.24 12.28
C ILE A 99 6.82 8.42 12.28
N ASN A 100 6.36 9.65 12.07
CA ASN A 100 7.26 10.80 11.94
C ASN A 100 7.87 11.26 13.27
N GLU A 101 7.21 11.00 14.40
CA GLU A 101 7.73 11.25 15.75
C GLU A 101 8.87 10.29 16.14
N GLN A 102 9.02 9.18 15.39
CA GLN A 102 10.07 8.21 15.63
C GLN A 102 11.36 8.52 14.86
N SER A 103 12.48 8.05 15.42
CA SER A 103 13.82 8.23 14.88
C SER A 103 14.25 7.16 13.86
N PHE A 104 13.36 6.25 13.47
CA PHE A 104 13.65 5.17 12.52
C PHE A 104 13.67 5.69 11.08
N GLY A 105 14.71 6.42 10.66
CA GLY A 105 15.18 6.53 9.26
C GLY A 105 14.21 6.82 8.11
N ILE A 106 12.91 7.03 8.36
CA ILE A 106 11.84 7.10 7.38
C ILE A 106 10.98 8.32 7.67
N ARG A 107 10.27 8.79 6.65
CA ARG A 107 9.31 9.89 6.72
C ARG A 107 8.04 9.50 5.98
N VAL A 108 6.90 9.91 6.51
CA VAL A 108 5.59 9.68 5.90
C VAL A 108 4.89 11.00 5.61
N ARG A 109 4.38 11.15 4.39
CA ARG A 109 3.52 12.26 3.98
C ARG A 109 2.11 11.75 3.75
N ARG A 110 1.14 12.40 4.37
CA ARG A 110 -0.29 12.19 4.10
C ARG A 110 -0.76 13.20 3.08
N ARG A 111 -1.52 12.77 2.08
CA ARG A 111 -2.15 13.64 1.09
C ARG A 111 -3.62 13.27 0.96
N ASN A 112 -4.49 14.27 0.90
CA ASN A 112 -5.93 14.10 0.73
C ASN A 112 -6.50 15.21 -0.17
N PRO A 113 -6.13 15.24 -1.47
CA PRO A 113 -6.72 16.19 -2.41
C PRO A 113 -8.23 15.95 -2.50
N ARG A 114 -9.03 17.02 -2.41
CA ARG A 114 -10.50 16.92 -2.60
C ARG A 114 -10.88 16.58 -4.04
N ASP A 115 -10.00 16.94 -4.96
CA ASP A 115 -10.14 16.72 -6.38
C ASP A 115 -9.65 15.30 -6.73
N LYS A 116 -10.53 14.50 -7.33
CA LYS A 116 -10.27 13.09 -7.67
C LYS A 116 -9.15 12.96 -8.71
N GLU A 117 -9.12 13.83 -9.72
CA GLU A 117 -8.10 13.83 -10.77
C GLU A 117 -6.73 14.15 -10.17
N LYS A 118 -6.65 15.15 -9.29
CA LYS A 118 -5.40 15.48 -8.60
C LYS A 118 -4.91 14.36 -7.69
N LEU A 119 -5.83 13.65 -7.03
CA LEU A 119 -5.46 12.51 -6.19
C LEU A 119 -4.92 11.35 -7.04
N ILE A 120 -5.61 10.99 -8.12
CA ILE A 120 -5.20 9.90 -9.02
C ILE A 120 -3.89 10.25 -9.73
N GLY A 121 -3.74 11.49 -10.20
CA GLY A 121 -2.49 11.99 -10.78
C GLY A 121 -1.33 11.91 -9.79
N LEU A 122 -1.54 12.34 -8.53
CA LEU A 122 -0.51 12.24 -7.49
C LEU A 122 -0.09 10.79 -7.18
N ILE A 123 -1.03 9.83 -7.25
CA ILE A 123 -0.70 8.41 -7.12
C ILE A 123 0.19 7.97 -8.28
N ALA A 124 -0.19 8.28 -9.51
CA ALA A 124 0.59 7.95 -10.71
C ALA A 124 1.98 8.60 -10.69
N ASP A 125 2.08 9.89 -10.38
CA ASP A 125 3.34 10.63 -10.25
C ASP A 125 4.27 9.99 -9.20
N THR A 126 3.72 9.52 -8.08
CA THR A 126 4.52 8.86 -7.03
C THR A 126 5.01 7.49 -7.48
N LEU A 127 4.16 6.71 -8.17
CA LEU A 127 4.55 5.42 -8.75
C LEU A 127 5.58 5.59 -9.87
N ASP A 128 5.53 6.70 -10.60
CA ASP A 128 6.52 7.04 -11.62
C ASP A 128 7.92 7.30 -11.03
N GLU A 129 8.01 7.68 -9.75
CA GLU A 129 9.24 7.80 -8.99
C GLU A 129 9.72 6.47 -8.36
N ASP A 130 9.16 5.33 -8.77
CA ASP A 130 9.42 3.98 -8.22
C ASP A 130 9.12 3.89 -6.70
N LYS A 131 8.11 4.64 -6.23
CA LYS A 131 7.67 4.63 -4.83
C LYS A 131 6.27 4.04 -4.72
N PRO A 132 6.06 3.03 -3.87
CA PRO A 132 4.72 2.51 -3.65
C PRO A 132 3.87 3.51 -2.86
N VAL A 133 2.55 3.44 -3.01
CA VAL A 133 1.61 4.36 -2.36
C VAL A 133 0.61 3.56 -1.54
N ILE A 134 0.49 3.86 -0.24
CA ILE A 134 -0.59 3.27 0.54
C ILE A 134 -1.86 4.09 0.30
N ILE A 135 -2.90 3.44 -0.20
CA ILE A 135 -4.17 4.06 -0.57
C ILE A 135 -5.25 3.66 0.43
N SER A 136 -6.11 4.63 0.80
CA SER A 136 -7.36 4.34 1.50
C SER A 136 -8.54 4.36 0.52
N THR A 137 -9.34 3.30 0.54
CA THR A 137 -10.68 3.24 -0.05
C THR A 137 -11.74 3.32 1.05
N VAL A 138 -12.88 3.95 0.75
CA VAL A 138 -14.07 3.91 1.59
C VAL A 138 -15.27 3.41 0.80
N PHE A 139 -16.16 2.71 1.49
CA PHE A 139 -17.41 2.15 0.98
C PHE A 139 -18.49 2.27 2.07
N THR A 140 -19.73 1.89 1.75
CA THR A 140 -20.92 2.12 2.60
C THR A 140 -20.71 1.77 4.08
N ASP A 141 -20.08 0.64 4.36
CA ASP A 141 -19.97 0.11 5.73
C ASP A 141 -18.52 0.01 6.23
N GLY A 142 -17.58 0.69 5.58
CA GLY A 142 -16.18 0.57 5.98
C GLY A 142 -15.16 1.30 5.14
N ALA A 143 -13.90 1.06 5.50
CA ALA A 143 -12.72 1.56 4.82
C ALA A 143 -11.68 0.44 4.73
N HIS A 144 -10.81 0.53 3.73
CA HIS A 144 -9.76 -0.44 3.53
C HIS A 144 -8.46 0.24 3.09
N ALA A 145 -7.34 -0.37 3.46
CA ALA A 145 -6.00 0.08 3.11
C ALA A 145 -5.30 -0.97 2.26
N MET A 146 -4.65 -0.50 1.19
CA MET A 146 -3.92 -1.34 0.25
C MET A 146 -2.69 -0.62 -0.30
N LEU A 147 -1.76 -1.38 -0.87
CA LEU A 147 -0.54 -0.83 -1.46
C LEU A 147 -0.69 -0.74 -2.99
N ALA A 148 -0.78 0.46 -3.54
CA ALA A 148 -0.64 0.67 -4.97
C ALA A 148 0.81 0.47 -5.41
N VAL A 149 0.95 -0.27 -6.50
CA VAL A 149 2.22 -0.68 -7.09
C VAL A 149 2.27 -0.42 -8.60
N GLY A 150 1.17 0.02 -9.20
CA GLY A 150 1.11 0.32 -10.62
C GLY A 150 -0.22 0.95 -11.03
N TYR A 151 -0.35 1.23 -12.32
CA TYR A 151 -1.55 1.77 -12.92
C TYR A 151 -1.66 1.38 -14.40
N GLU A 152 -2.89 1.39 -14.92
CA GLU A 152 -3.18 1.29 -16.35
C GLU A 152 -3.59 2.67 -16.86
N PHE A 153 -3.08 3.06 -18.03
CA PHE A 153 -3.41 4.34 -18.68
C PHE A 153 -3.76 4.16 -20.16
N CYS A 154 -4.55 5.09 -20.68
CA CYS A 154 -4.92 5.15 -22.09
C CYS A 154 -3.83 5.84 -22.91
N ASP A 155 -3.23 5.13 -23.88
CA ASP A 155 -2.09 5.66 -24.67
C ASP A 155 -2.44 6.92 -25.48
N LYS A 156 -3.72 7.15 -25.78
CA LYS A 156 -4.16 8.28 -26.60
C LYS A 156 -4.18 9.62 -25.86
N ASN A 157 -4.49 9.60 -24.56
CA ASN A 157 -4.72 10.81 -23.78
C ASN A 157 -4.04 10.80 -22.41
N GLY A 158 -3.32 9.73 -22.06
CA GLY A 158 -2.64 9.57 -20.78
C GLY A 158 -3.58 9.38 -19.58
N ALA A 159 -4.90 9.25 -19.81
CA ALA A 159 -5.86 9.13 -18.73
C ALA A 159 -5.61 7.82 -17.95
N ILE A 160 -5.48 7.94 -16.63
CA ILE A 160 -5.37 6.80 -15.73
C ILE A 160 -6.74 6.12 -15.64
N MET A 161 -6.77 4.84 -15.99
CA MET A 161 -8.00 4.05 -16.05
C MET A 161 -8.11 3.10 -14.87
N LYS A 162 -6.98 2.56 -14.39
CA LYS A 162 -6.95 1.61 -13.26
C LYS A 162 -5.76 1.88 -12.36
N ILE A 163 -5.93 1.66 -11.06
CA ILE A 163 -4.84 1.58 -10.08
C ILE A 163 -4.67 0.10 -9.70
N LEU A 164 -3.43 -0.37 -9.71
CA LEU A 164 -3.07 -1.77 -9.47
C LEU A 164 -2.49 -1.91 -8.06
N CYS A 165 -3.11 -2.73 -7.24
CA CYS A 165 -2.86 -2.79 -5.80
C CYS A 165 -2.55 -4.20 -5.29
N LEU A 166 -1.72 -4.26 -4.25
CA LEU A 166 -1.60 -5.38 -3.34
C LEU A 166 -2.55 -5.14 -2.15
N ASP A 167 -3.64 -5.90 -2.15
CA ASP A 167 -4.64 -5.93 -1.11
C ASP A 167 -4.26 -6.99 -0.05
N PRO A 168 -4.08 -6.59 1.23
CA PRO A 168 -3.74 -7.52 2.30
C PRO A 168 -4.87 -8.48 2.68
N SER A 169 -6.13 -8.21 2.32
CA SER A 169 -7.27 -9.11 2.58
C SER A 169 -7.36 -10.29 1.61
N GLU A 170 -6.72 -10.15 0.45
CA GLU A 170 -6.76 -11.15 -0.62
C GLU A 170 -5.55 -12.10 -0.58
N GLU A 171 -5.67 -13.22 -1.30
CA GLU A 171 -4.54 -14.13 -1.52
C GLU A 171 -3.40 -13.41 -2.26
N ALA A 172 -2.15 -13.81 -1.97
CA ALA A 172 -0.99 -13.31 -2.68
C ALA A 172 -1.13 -13.61 -4.19
N PRO A 173 -0.82 -12.66 -5.07
CA PRO A 173 -0.90 -12.89 -6.51
C PRO A 173 0.20 -13.85 -6.98
N THR A 174 -0.16 -14.76 -7.89
CA THR A 174 0.73 -15.83 -8.37
C THR A 174 1.26 -15.61 -9.78
N PHE A 175 0.59 -14.78 -10.60
CA PHE A 175 0.95 -14.53 -12.00
C PHE A 175 0.87 -13.04 -12.42
N SER A 176 0.57 -12.15 -11.48
CA SER A 176 0.47 -10.70 -11.67
C SER A 176 1.23 -9.96 -10.56
N SER A 177 1.55 -8.69 -10.77
CA SER A 177 2.18 -7.85 -9.74
C SER A 177 1.19 -7.30 -8.69
N TRP A 178 -0.10 -7.54 -8.89
CA TRP A 178 -1.22 -7.04 -8.07
C TRP A 178 -2.27 -8.15 -7.89
N ASN A 179 -3.07 -8.08 -6.83
CA ASN A 179 -4.24 -8.96 -6.59
C ASN A 179 -5.55 -8.16 -6.48
N CYS A 180 -5.48 -6.83 -6.59
CA CYS A 180 -6.60 -5.92 -6.56
C CYS A 180 -6.45 -4.83 -7.62
N ILE A 181 -7.56 -4.40 -8.18
CA ILE A 181 -7.67 -3.34 -9.18
C ILE A 181 -8.71 -2.34 -8.71
N ILE A 182 -8.39 -1.06 -8.74
CA ILE A 182 -9.37 0.01 -8.60
C ILE A 182 -9.62 0.60 -9.99
N ASP A 183 -10.79 0.37 -10.56
CA ASP A 183 -11.21 1.01 -11.81
C ASP A 183 -11.63 2.45 -11.53
N VAL A 184 -10.81 3.38 -12.04
CA VAL A 184 -10.98 4.83 -11.87
C VAL A 184 -11.47 5.51 -13.15
N SER A 185 -11.82 4.75 -14.19
CA SER A 185 -12.29 5.27 -15.48
C SER A 185 -13.58 6.10 -15.38
N HIS A 186 -14.35 5.90 -14.31
CA HIS A 186 -15.59 6.61 -14.02
C HIS A 186 -15.39 7.89 -13.17
N ILE A 187 -14.27 8.58 -13.34
CA ILE A 187 -13.86 9.72 -12.50
C ILE A 187 -14.88 10.86 -12.41
N HIS A 188 -15.64 11.10 -13.48
CA HIS A 188 -16.69 12.12 -13.54
C HIS A 188 -18.05 11.66 -12.98
N SER A 189 -18.14 10.43 -12.45
CA SER A 189 -19.33 9.95 -11.78
C SER A 189 -19.68 10.84 -10.58
N LYS A 190 -20.98 11.16 -10.47
CA LYS A 190 -21.57 11.92 -9.35
C LYS A 190 -21.87 11.05 -8.13
N SER A 191 -21.67 9.73 -8.22
CA SER A 191 -21.81 8.83 -7.09
C SER A 191 -20.85 9.21 -5.95
N GLU A 192 -21.28 9.01 -4.71
CA GLU A 192 -20.41 9.09 -3.53
C GLU A 192 -19.25 8.09 -3.65
N PHE A 193 -19.53 6.90 -4.18
CA PHE A 193 -18.58 5.83 -4.46
C PHE A 193 -18.46 5.64 -5.98
N PRO A 194 -17.61 6.44 -6.67
CA PRO A 194 -17.56 6.48 -8.13
C PRO A 194 -16.79 5.31 -8.76
N PHE A 195 -15.93 4.63 -8.01
CA PHE A 195 -14.95 3.67 -8.53
C PHE A 195 -15.33 2.24 -8.19
N ASP A 196 -14.76 1.27 -8.91
CA ASP A 196 -14.96 -0.16 -8.65
C ASP A 196 -13.67 -0.77 -8.08
N ASN A 197 -13.76 -1.32 -6.88
CA ASN A 197 -12.70 -2.14 -6.31
C ASN A 197 -12.94 -3.60 -6.70
N ILE A 198 -12.01 -4.19 -7.44
CA ILE A 198 -12.13 -5.50 -8.06
C ILE A 198 -11.00 -6.39 -7.54
N THR A 199 -11.36 -7.51 -6.93
CA THR A 199 -10.45 -8.58 -6.52
C THR A 199 -10.87 -9.91 -7.15
N LYS A 200 -10.14 -10.99 -6.84
CA LYS A 200 -10.55 -12.34 -7.25
C LYS A 200 -11.88 -12.76 -6.61
N SER A 201 -12.14 -12.29 -5.39
CA SER A 201 -13.28 -12.75 -4.58
C SER A 201 -14.53 -11.86 -4.72
N GLN A 202 -14.35 -10.56 -5.04
CA GLN A 202 -15.43 -9.58 -4.98
C GLN A 202 -15.23 -8.38 -5.91
N SER A 203 -16.32 -7.68 -6.19
CA SER A 203 -16.32 -6.38 -6.85
C SER A 203 -17.34 -5.46 -6.16
N TYR A 204 -16.91 -4.27 -5.73
CA TYR A 204 -17.78 -3.33 -5.01
C TYR A 204 -17.39 -1.87 -5.24
N LYS A 205 -18.35 -0.97 -5.02
CA LYS A 205 -18.15 0.47 -5.22
C LYS A 205 -17.35 1.10 -4.09
N VAL A 206 -16.40 1.95 -4.44
CA VAL A 206 -15.54 2.67 -3.49
C VAL A 206 -15.32 4.13 -3.88
N ALA A 207 -14.85 4.92 -2.92
CA ALA A 207 -14.22 6.22 -3.15
C ALA A 207 -12.78 6.19 -2.63
N LEU A 208 -11.88 6.87 -3.34
CA LEU A 208 -10.51 7.12 -2.85
C LEU A 208 -10.53 8.26 -1.83
N ARG A 209 -9.77 8.10 -0.74
CA ARG A 209 -9.58 9.14 0.28
C ARG A 209 -8.12 9.56 0.34
N ASP A 210 -7.53 9.54 1.53
CA ASP A 210 -6.15 9.91 1.72
C ASP A 210 -5.18 8.80 1.31
N ILE A 211 -3.97 9.22 0.97
CA ILE A 211 -2.85 8.35 0.66
C ILE A 211 -1.69 8.64 1.62
N LEU A 212 -0.85 7.64 1.83
CA LEU A 212 0.44 7.77 2.49
C LEU A 212 1.56 7.46 1.51
N ILE A 213 2.54 8.37 1.49
CA ILE A 213 3.78 8.24 0.74
C ILE A 213 4.90 8.10 1.77
N ILE A 214 5.67 7.02 1.66
CA ILE A 214 6.75 6.66 2.60
C ILE A 214 8.09 6.78 1.88
N GLU A 215 9.06 7.42 2.52
CA GLU A 215 10.39 7.66 1.97
C GLU A 215 11.45 7.44 3.04
N ASN A 216 12.62 6.93 2.65
CA ASN A 216 13.81 6.96 3.51
C ASN A 216 14.26 8.42 3.72
N LYS A 217 14.60 8.77 4.97
CA LYS A 217 15.26 10.05 5.30
C LYS A 217 16.69 9.97 4.77
N LYS A 218 17.05 10.92 3.90
CA LYS A 218 18.45 11.16 3.50
C LYS A 218 19.24 11.70 4.68
#